data_AF-H9AXM8-F1
#
_entry.id   AF-H9AXM8-F1
#
_cell.length_a   1.000
_cell.length_b   1.000
_cell.length_c   1.000
_cell.angle_alpha   90.00
_cell.angle_beta   90.00
_cell.angle_gamma   90.00
#
_symmetry.space_group_name_H-M   'P 1'
#
loop_
_entity.id
_entity.type
_entity.pdbx_description
1 polymer ?
#
loop_
_entity_poly.entity_id
_entity_poly.type
_entity_poly.pdbx_seq_one_letter_code
_entity_poly.pdbx_strand_id
1 'polypeptide(L)'
;MNRKAILCVLYATLLIIPAPILGRVVAKKKEEKRYAAVYPIAAYAGMTVSLPVFLALVAAYGAWTVARYHIRSRSRSSSHNSHNCANNRGWCRPNCFRREYHDWYHSDTCGSYKCCRYR
;
A
#
# COMPACT_ATOMS: atom_id res chain seq x y z
N MET A 1 22.14 -29.18 32.34
CA MET A 1 22.72 -28.23 31.36
C MET A 1 23.10 -26.95 32.08
N ASN A 2 24.36 -26.52 31.94
CA ASN A 2 24.91 -25.39 32.69
C ASN A 2 24.15 -24.09 32.37
N ARG A 3 23.82 -23.28 33.39
CA ARG A 3 23.06 -22.02 33.27
C ARG A 3 23.62 -21.05 32.20
N LYS A 4 24.94 -21.09 32.00
CA LYS A 4 25.66 -20.33 30.95
C LYS A 4 25.36 -20.83 29.53
N ALA A 5 25.19 -22.15 29.34
CA ALA A 5 24.85 -22.74 28.06
C ALA A 5 23.41 -22.40 27.64
N ILE A 6 22.48 -22.34 28.59
CA ILE A 6 21.08 -21.95 28.32
C ILE A 6 21.00 -20.48 27.86
N LEU A 7 21.75 -19.58 28.51
CA LEU A 7 21.83 -18.18 28.11
C LEU A 7 22.46 -18.00 26.72
N CYS A 8 23.50 -18.78 26.37
CA CYS A 8 24.11 -18.73 25.04
C CYS A 8 23.16 -19.22 23.95
N VAL A 9 22.38 -20.28 24.21
CA VAL A 9 21.39 -20.79 23.25
C VAL A 9 20.26 -19.79 23.06
N LEU A 10 19.75 -19.16 24.14
CA LEU A 10 18.72 -18.12 24.05
C LEU A 10 19.22 -16.87 23.31
N TYR A 11 20.47 -16.47 23.52
CA TYR A 11 21.05 -15.32 22.84
C TYR A 11 21.27 -15.60 21.34
N ALA A 12 21.74 -16.80 21.00
CA ALA A 12 21.89 -17.23 19.62
C ALA A 12 20.53 -17.30 18.89
N THR A 13 19.48 -17.84 19.52
CA THR A 13 18.15 -17.88 18.90
C THR A 13 17.54 -16.49 18.75
N LEU A 14 17.68 -15.60 19.74
CA LEU A 14 17.21 -14.21 19.66
C LEU A 14 17.88 -13.40 18.54
N LEU A 15 19.13 -13.70 18.17
CA LEU A 15 19.85 -13.01 17.09
C LEU A 15 19.59 -13.60 15.70
N ILE A 16 19.29 -14.90 15.59
CA ILE A 16 19.09 -15.58 14.30
C ILE A 16 17.65 -15.39 13.79
N ILE A 17 16.66 -15.31 14.68
CA ILE A 17 15.22 -15.18 14.32
C ILE A 17 14.86 -13.84 13.62
N PRO A 18 15.44 -12.67 13.98
CA PRO A 18 15.10 -11.40 13.33
C PRO A 18 15.71 -11.25 11.93
N ALA A 19 16.82 -11.93 11.63
CA ALA A 19 17.53 -11.81 10.35
C ALA A 19 16.65 -12.12 9.10
N PRO A 20 15.87 -13.21 9.06
CA PRO A 20 14.96 -13.46 7.93
C PRO A 20 13.79 -12.46 7.87
N ILE A 21 13.39 -11.88 9.00
CA ILE A 21 12.33 -10.85 9.06
C ILE A 21 12.86 -9.55 8.47
N LEU A 22 14.06 -9.12 8.87
CA LEU A 22 14.74 -7.95 8.30
C LEU A 22 14.98 -8.10 6.80
N GLY A 23 15.43 -9.28 6.35
CA GLY A 23 15.63 -9.58 4.93
C GLY A 23 14.34 -9.46 4.11
N ARG A 24 13.21 -9.95 4.64
CA ARG A 24 11.89 -9.80 4.01
C ARG A 24 11.38 -8.36 4.00
N VAL A 25 11.67 -7.56 5.02
CA VAL A 25 11.32 -6.13 5.07
C VAL A 25 12.18 -5.33 4.08
N VAL A 26 13.47 -5.64 3.94
CA VAL A 26 14.37 -4.98 2.99
C VAL A 26 14.01 -5.35 1.54
N ALA A 27 13.64 -6.61 1.27
CA ALA A 27 13.16 -7.03 -0.05
C ALA A 27 11.85 -6.31 -0.43
N LYS A 28 10.91 -6.15 0.50
CA LYS A 28 9.69 -5.34 0.28
C LYS A 28 10.01 -3.87 0.01
N LYS A 29 10.98 -3.28 0.73
CA LYS A 29 11.42 -1.90 0.52
C LYS A 29 11.92 -1.62 -0.90
N LYS A 30 12.45 -2.62 -1.62
CA LYS A 30 12.96 -2.42 -2.99
C LYS A 30 11.84 -2.30 -4.03
N GLU A 31 10.71 -2.98 -3.85
CA GLU A 31 9.48 -2.74 -4.63
C GLU A 31 8.74 -1.48 -4.18
N GLU A 32 8.84 -1.13 -2.89
CA GLU A 32 8.14 0.00 -2.28
C GLU A 32 8.71 1.38 -2.64
N LYS A 33 9.86 1.44 -3.31
CA LYS A 33 10.45 2.70 -3.79
C LYS A 33 9.56 3.48 -4.77
N ARG A 34 8.46 2.91 -5.25
CA ARG A 34 7.45 3.64 -6.05
C ARG A 34 6.44 4.44 -5.22
N TYR A 35 6.35 4.24 -3.90
CA TYR A 35 5.35 4.91 -3.05
C TYR A 35 5.90 6.13 -2.28
N ALA A 36 7.13 6.56 -2.55
CA ALA A 36 7.79 7.62 -1.80
C ALA A 36 7.28 9.05 -2.12
N ALA A 37 6.41 9.23 -3.11
CA ALA A 37 5.78 10.51 -3.41
C ALA A 37 4.27 10.41 -3.13
N VAL A 38 3.90 10.48 -1.85
CA VAL A 38 2.50 10.67 -1.47
C VAL A 38 2.12 12.09 -1.89
N TYR A 39 1.19 12.22 -2.83
CA TYR A 39 0.70 13.53 -3.30
C TYR A 39 0.12 14.36 -2.12
N PRO A 40 -0.09 15.67 -2.30
CA PRO A 40 -0.79 16.47 -1.31
C PRO A 40 -2.09 15.79 -0.89
N ILE A 41 -2.37 15.73 0.41
CA ILE A 41 -3.52 14.98 0.96
C ILE A 41 -4.87 15.34 0.33
N ALA A 42 -5.00 16.59 -0.16
CA ALA A 42 -6.19 17.07 -0.87
C ALA A 42 -6.49 16.30 -2.16
N ALA A 43 -5.49 15.73 -2.84
CA ALA A 43 -5.70 14.89 -4.02
C ALA A 43 -6.48 13.60 -3.70
N TYR A 44 -6.43 13.14 -2.45
CA TYR A 44 -7.09 11.91 -2.00
C TYR A 44 -8.46 12.16 -1.35
N ALA A 45 -8.93 13.41 -1.30
CA ALA A 45 -10.16 13.80 -0.62
C ALA A 45 -11.38 12.97 -1.10
N GLY A 46 -12.07 12.31 -0.17
CA GLY A 46 -13.24 11.48 -0.44
C GLY A 46 -12.95 10.16 -1.15
N MET A 47 -11.69 9.83 -1.42
CA MET A 47 -11.32 8.65 -2.18
C MET A 47 -11.21 7.41 -1.31
N THR A 48 -11.42 6.25 -1.92
CA THR A 48 -11.08 4.96 -1.32
C THR A 48 -9.77 4.49 -1.94
N VAL A 49 -8.72 4.42 -1.12
CA VAL A 49 -7.37 4.04 -1.54
C VAL A 49 -7.02 2.62 -1.11
N SER A 50 -5.97 2.05 -1.71
CA SER A 50 -5.44 0.76 -1.29
C SER A 50 -4.86 0.82 0.13
N LEU A 51 -4.83 -0.30 0.85
CA LEU A 51 -4.30 -0.36 2.22
C LEU A 51 -2.86 0.17 2.36
N PRO A 52 -1.91 -0.14 1.45
CA PRO A 52 -0.56 0.43 1.52
C PRO A 52 -0.55 1.96 1.42
N VAL A 53 -1.35 2.52 0.51
CA VAL A 53 -1.46 3.98 0.32
C VAL A 53 -2.13 4.63 1.53
N PHE A 54 -3.16 3.99 2.09
CA PHE A 54 -3.80 4.46 3.32
C PHE A 54 -2.81 4.53 4.48
N LEU A 55 -2.01 3.47 4.67
CA LEU A 55 -0.99 3.45 5.72
C LEU A 55 0.10 4.50 5.49
N ALA A 56 0.52 4.70 4.24
CA ALA A 56 1.47 5.75 3.89
C ALA A 56 0.92 7.16 4.18
N LEU A 57 -0.36 7.43 3.85
CA LEU A 57 -1.04 8.69 4.16
C LEU A 57 -1.18 8.92 5.66
N VAL A 58 -1.54 7.90 6.42
CA VAL A 58 -1.60 7.97 7.89
C VAL A 58 -0.22 8.24 8.48
N ALA A 59 0.83 7.61 7.96
CA ALA A 59 2.21 7.83 8.41
C ALA A 59 2.72 9.24 8.05
N ALA A 60 2.31 9.80 6.91
CA ALA A 60 2.78 11.11 6.45
C ALA A 60 1.99 12.30 7.04
N TYR A 61 0.66 12.19 7.16
CA TYR A 61 -0.23 13.31 7.51
C TYR A 61 -1.04 13.09 8.79
N GLY A 62 -0.99 11.89 9.38
CA GLY A 62 -1.74 11.53 10.57
C GLY A 62 -3.16 11.03 10.30
N ALA A 63 -3.63 10.12 11.14
CA ALA A 63 -4.95 9.50 11.01
C ALA A 63 -6.10 10.52 11.07
N TRP A 64 -5.97 11.58 11.87
CA TRP A 64 -6.99 12.62 11.98
C TRP A 64 -7.19 13.37 10.66
N THR A 65 -6.11 13.75 9.99
CA THR A 65 -6.16 14.45 8.70
C THR A 65 -6.75 13.54 7.63
N VAL A 66 -6.31 12.27 7.59
CA VAL A 66 -6.84 11.26 6.67
C VAL A 66 -8.35 11.06 6.86
N ALA A 67 -8.83 11.02 8.10
CA ALA A 67 -10.25 10.92 8.42
C ALA A 67 -11.04 12.19 8.03
N ARG A 68 -10.47 13.38 8.28
CA ARG A 68 -11.08 14.68 7.93
C ARG A 68 -11.27 14.84 6.42
N TYR A 69 -10.34 14.30 5.64
CA TYR A 69 -10.44 14.26 4.18
C TYR A 69 -11.30 13.09 3.67
N HIS A 70 -12.01 12.37 4.55
CA HIS A 70 -12.88 11.24 4.20
C HIS A 70 -12.19 10.15 3.35
N ILE A 71 -10.88 9.96 3.56
CA ILE A 71 -10.10 8.96 2.84
C ILE A 71 -10.38 7.59 3.48
N ARG A 72 -10.77 6.61 2.66
CA ARG A 72 -11.14 5.26 3.13
C ARG A 72 -10.14 4.22 2.62
N SER A 73 -9.96 3.14 3.38
CA SER A 73 -9.20 1.97 2.93
C SER A 73 -10.15 0.87 2.49
N ARG A 74 -9.92 0.26 1.32
CA ARG A 74 -10.66 -0.95 0.91
C ARG A 74 -9.96 -2.19 1.48
N SER A 75 -10.64 -2.89 2.39
CA SER A 75 -10.12 -4.12 2.98
C SER A 75 -10.01 -5.25 1.96
N ARG A 76 -9.07 -6.16 2.22
CA ARG A 76 -8.38 -7.13 1.34
C ARG A 76 -9.25 -8.20 0.66
N SER A 77 -10.58 -8.12 0.74
CA SER A 77 -11.47 -9.27 0.48
C SER A 77 -12.26 -9.25 -0.85
N SER A 78 -11.98 -8.36 -1.79
CA SER A 78 -12.60 -8.49 -3.12
C SER A 78 -11.71 -7.91 -4.19
N SER A 79 -10.92 -8.78 -4.81
CA SER A 79 -10.06 -8.55 -5.97
C SER A 79 -8.98 -7.48 -5.81
N HIS A 80 -7.72 -7.93 -5.95
CA HIS A 80 -6.52 -7.10 -6.07
C HIS A 80 -6.81 -5.68 -6.58
N ASN A 81 -6.58 -4.64 -5.76
CA ASN A 81 -6.55 -3.21 -6.14
C ASN A 81 -7.66 -2.73 -7.10
N SER A 82 -8.82 -3.41 -7.12
CA SER A 82 -9.88 -3.20 -8.09
C SER A 82 -11.00 -2.42 -7.40
N HIS A 83 -11.08 -1.14 -7.71
CA HIS A 83 -12.07 -0.22 -7.19
C HIS A 83 -12.36 0.87 -8.20
N ASN A 84 -13.38 1.66 -7.92
CA ASN A 84 -13.75 2.80 -8.74
C ASN A 84 -12.67 3.88 -8.65
N CYS A 85 -12.31 4.44 -9.80
CA CYS A 85 -11.45 5.61 -9.93
C CYS A 85 -12.17 6.71 -10.71
N ALA A 86 -11.61 7.92 -10.72
CA ALA A 86 -12.16 9.08 -11.44
C ALA A 86 -13.64 9.37 -11.14
N ASN A 87 -14.05 9.39 -9.86
CA ASN A 87 -15.45 9.62 -9.44
C ASN A 87 -16.45 8.62 -10.04
N ASN A 88 -16.16 7.32 -9.95
CA ASN A 88 -16.95 6.22 -10.55
C ASN A 88 -17.04 6.25 -12.08
N ARG A 89 -16.16 7.00 -12.76
CA ARG A 89 -16.10 7.03 -14.24
C ARG A 89 -15.07 6.04 -14.81
N GLY A 90 -14.36 5.33 -13.95
CA GLY A 90 -13.39 4.31 -14.34
C GLY A 90 -13.25 3.22 -13.29
N TRP A 91 -12.55 2.15 -13.67
CA TRP A 91 -12.30 1.00 -12.81
C TRP A 91 -10.81 0.65 -12.80
N CYS A 92 -10.25 0.44 -11.62
CA CYS A 92 -8.86 0.04 -11.45
C CYS A 92 -8.65 -1.42 -11.89
N ARG A 93 -7.80 -1.65 -12.89
CA ARG A 93 -7.47 -2.99 -13.44
C ARG A 93 -5.97 -3.10 -13.73
N PRO A 94 -5.39 -4.30 -13.80
CA PRO A 94 -3.99 -4.43 -14.22
C PRO A 94 -3.80 -4.02 -15.69
N ASN A 95 -4.81 -4.27 -16.53
CA ASN A 95 -4.87 -3.85 -17.92
C ASN A 95 -6.28 -3.38 -18.28
N CYS A 96 -6.35 -2.34 -19.13
CA CYS A 96 -7.60 -1.82 -19.66
C CYS A 96 -8.05 -2.61 -20.88
N PHE A 97 -9.36 -2.68 -21.12
CA PHE A 97 -9.91 -3.31 -22.31
C PHE A 97 -9.66 -2.44 -23.57
N ARG A 98 -9.86 -3.03 -24.76
CA ARG A 98 -9.66 -2.34 -26.06
C ARG A 98 -10.47 -1.04 -26.22
N ARG A 99 -11.61 -0.90 -25.53
CA ARG A 99 -12.50 0.28 -25.59
C ARG A 99 -12.28 1.26 -24.43
N GLU A 100 -11.30 0.99 -23.59
CA GLU A 100 -10.92 1.82 -22.46
C GLU A 100 -9.54 2.43 -22.70
N TYR A 101 -9.29 3.61 -22.13
CA TYR A 101 -7.96 4.20 -22.09
C TYR A 101 -7.41 4.19 -20.66
N HIS A 102 -6.09 4.21 -20.56
CA HIS A 102 -5.39 4.37 -19.29
C HIS A 102 -5.41 5.83 -18.88
N ASP A 103 -6.16 6.15 -17.82
CA ASP A 103 -6.20 7.47 -17.21
C ASP A 103 -5.04 7.61 -16.21
N TRP A 104 -3.92 8.16 -16.68
CA TRP A 104 -2.71 8.36 -15.88
C TRP A 104 -2.95 9.25 -14.66
N TYR A 105 -3.88 10.20 -14.73
CA TYR A 105 -4.13 11.15 -13.65
C TYR A 105 -4.75 10.48 -12.43
N HIS A 106 -5.62 9.48 -12.64
CA HIS A 106 -6.35 8.79 -11.58
C HIS A 106 -5.78 7.40 -11.25
N SER A 107 -4.72 6.96 -11.93
CA SER A 107 -4.06 5.67 -11.68
C SER A 107 -3.31 5.61 -10.35
N ASP A 108 -2.94 6.76 -9.78
CA ASP A 108 -2.35 6.87 -8.44
C ASP A 108 -3.29 6.32 -7.34
N THR A 109 -4.60 6.50 -7.51
CA THR A 109 -5.63 5.97 -6.60
C THR A 109 -5.73 4.44 -6.66
N CYS A 110 -5.29 3.84 -7.77
CA CYS A 110 -5.39 2.41 -8.06
C CYS A 110 -4.22 1.57 -7.53
N GLY A 111 -3.18 2.19 -6.94
CA GLY A 111 -2.01 1.48 -6.44
C GLY A 111 -1.16 0.89 -7.57
N SER A 112 -1.11 -0.45 -7.69
CA SER A 112 -0.37 -1.11 -8.79
C SER A 112 -1.17 -1.24 -10.08
N TYR A 113 -2.45 -0.84 -10.07
CA TYR A 113 -3.38 -0.99 -11.19
C TYR A 113 -3.53 0.33 -11.95
N LYS A 114 -4.04 0.24 -13.17
CA LYS A 114 -4.35 1.35 -14.05
C LYS A 114 -5.80 1.76 -13.84
N CYS A 115 -6.08 3.05 -13.76
CA CYS A 115 -7.45 3.55 -13.86
C CYS A 115 -7.92 3.44 -15.32
N CYS A 116 -8.85 2.52 -15.59
CA CYS A 116 -9.36 2.28 -16.93
C CYS A 116 -10.70 2.98 -17.12
N ARG A 117 -10.76 3.90 -18.09
CA ARG A 117 -11.95 4.70 -18.40
C ARG A 117 -12.44 4.44 -19.81
N TYR A 118 -13.75 4.41 -19.99
CA TYR A 118 -14.34 4.39 -21.32
C TYR A 118 -14.01 5.70 -22.04
N ARG A 119 -13.62 5.56 -23.31
CA ARG A 119 -13.36 6.68 -24.20
C ARG A 119 -14.65 7.41 -24.57
#